data_AF-A0A0D2QIM2-F1
#
_entry.id   AF-A0A0D2QIM2-F1
#
_cell.length_a   1.000
_cell.length_b   1.000
_cell.length_c   1.000
_cell.angle_alpha   90.00
_cell.angle_beta   90.00
_cell.angle_gamma   90.00
#
_symmetry.space_group_name_H-M   'P 1'
#
loop_
_entity.id
_entity.type
_entity.pdbx_description
1 polymer ?
#
loop_
_entity_poly.entity_id
_entity_poly.type
_entity_poly.pdbx_seq_one_letter_code
_entity_poly.pdbx_strand_id
1 'polypeptide(L)'
;MGTLAIDNEDLDSDIYLALGLKRLGKGAIGTPRILTLLSSLLEKSVQKNEMQIETVIAKVNIAIFHGLRVPTISIRQYIDRIFKYARCSPSCFLVAYIYLDRFGQQTDVQLTSRNVHRLLITSVMVAAKFIDDT
;
A
#
# COMPACT_ATOMS: atom_id res chain seq x y z
N MET A 1 -44.52 -8.42 -6.33
CA MET A 1 -43.39 -7.91 -5.54
C MET A 1 -42.13 -8.18 -6.33
N GLY A 2 -41.64 -7.18 -7.07
CA GLY A 2 -40.38 -7.29 -7.82
C GLY A 2 -39.22 -6.93 -6.90
N THR A 3 -38.27 -7.84 -6.73
CA THR A 3 -37.02 -7.59 -6.01
C THR A 3 -36.17 -6.65 -6.84
N LEU A 4 -35.92 -5.45 -6.34
CA LEU A 4 -34.92 -4.54 -6.90
C LEU A 4 -33.54 -5.17 -6.68
N ALA A 5 -33.03 -5.87 -7.69
CA ALA A 5 -31.59 -6.10 -7.81
C ALA A 5 -30.95 -4.73 -8.04
N ILE A 6 -30.44 -4.14 -6.97
CA ILE A 6 -29.65 -2.91 -7.07
C ILE A 6 -28.34 -3.28 -7.76
N ASP A 7 -28.01 -2.57 -8.82
CA ASP A 7 -26.84 -2.69 -9.71
C ASP A 7 -25.49 -2.52 -8.95
N ASN A 8 -25.17 -3.43 -8.02
CA ASN A 8 -23.91 -3.40 -7.28
C ASN A 8 -22.70 -3.69 -8.20
N GLU A 9 -22.89 -4.42 -9.30
CA GLU A 9 -21.81 -4.71 -10.26
C GLU A 9 -21.33 -3.45 -11.01
N ASP A 10 -22.23 -2.50 -11.28
CA ASP A 10 -21.91 -1.28 -12.05
C ASP A 10 -21.20 -0.26 -11.15
N LEU A 11 -21.67 -0.09 -9.92
CA LEU A 11 -21.07 0.79 -8.93
C LEU A 11 -19.65 0.34 -8.52
N ASP A 12 -19.46 -0.96 -8.30
CA ASP A 12 -18.15 -1.52 -8.00
C ASP A 12 -17.20 -1.31 -9.19
N SER A 13 -17.66 -1.57 -10.42
CA SER A 13 -16.88 -1.36 -11.63
C SER A 13 -16.43 0.10 -11.78
N ASP A 14 -17.30 1.06 -11.46
CA ASP A 14 -17.00 2.49 -11.47
C ASP A 14 -15.94 2.87 -10.43
N ILE A 15 -16.02 2.30 -9.22
CA ILE A 15 -15.02 2.50 -8.17
C ILE A 15 -13.66 1.92 -8.60
N TYR A 16 -13.64 0.70 -9.14
CA TYR A 16 -12.41 0.07 -9.65
C TYR A 16 -11.80 0.85 -10.81
N LEU A 17 -12.62 1.43 -11.70
CA LEU A 17 -12.16 2.33 -12.77
C LEU A 17 -11.62 3.65 -12.20
N ALA A 18 -12.34 4.28 -11.27
CA ALA A 18 -11.96 5.55 -10.65
C ALA A 18 -10.64 5.44 -9.86
N LEU A 19 -10.38 4.30 -9.22
CA LEU A 19 -9.12 4.00 -8.53
C LEU A 19 -7.98 3.62 -9.49
N GLY A 20 -8.30 3.31 -10.75
CA GLY A 20 -7.35 2.85 -11.76
C GLY A 20 -6.94 1.37 -11.60
N LEU A 21 -7.80 0.57 -10.97
CA LEU A 21 -7.62 -0.88 -10.77
C LEU A 21 -8.09 -1.68 -12.00
N LYS A 22 -9.13 -1.21 -12.71
CA LYS A 22 -9.65 -1.83 -13.95
C LYS A 22 -9.21 -0.98 -15.16
N ARG A 23 -8.70 -1.61 -16.22
CA ARG A 23 -8.35 -0.90 -17.46
C ARG A 23 -9.58 -0.77 -18.36
N LEU A 24 -10.04 0.45 -18.60
CA LEU A 24 -10.83 0.77 -19.80
C LEU A 24 -9.87 0.66 -21.00
N GLY A 25 -10.33 0.13 -22.14
CA GLY A 25 -9.50 -0.35 -23.27
C GLY A 25 -8.26 0.47 -23.66
N LYS A 26 -7.25 -0.26 -24.20
CA LYS A 26 -5.95 0.19 -24.76
C LYS A 26 -5.66 1.71 -24.69
N GLY A 27 -4.84 2.13 -23.72
CA GLY A 27 -4.06 3.36 -23.90
C GLY A 27 -3.66 4.16 -22.67
N ALA A 28 -4.27 3.98 -21.50
CA ALA A 28 -3.89 4.80 -20.34
C ALA A 28 -2.61 4.29 -19.66
N ILE A 29 -1.45 4.77 -20.13
CA ILE A 29 -0.11 4.60 -19.53
C ILE A 29 0.06 5.68 -18.44
N GLY A 30 -0.83 5.68 -17.45
CA GLY A 30 -0.76 6.59 -16.30
C GLY A 30 -0.53 5.81 -15.01
N THR A 31 0.14 6.43 -14.03
CA THR A 31 0.21 5.89 -12.68
C THR A 31 -1.21 5.78 -12.11
N PRO A 32 -1.66 4.57 -11.68
CA PRO A 32 -2.99 4.40 -11.10
C PRO A 32 -3.24 5.36 -9.93
N ARG A 33 -4.44 5.95 -9.87
CA ARG A 33 -4.81 6.91 -8.82
C ARG A 33 -4.64 6.34 -7.42
N ILE A 34 -4.91 5.04 -7.26
CA ILE A 34 -4.72 4.33 -5.99
C ILE A 34 -3.28 4.46 -5.45
N LEU A 35 -2.25 4.51 -6.31
CA LEU A 35 -0.87 4.65 -5.83
C LEU A 35 -0.61 6.01 -5.18
N THR A 36 -1.27 7.06 -5.68
CA THR A 36 -1.25 8.40 -5.07
C THR A 36 -1.95 8.42 -3.72
N LEU A 37 -3.11 7.75 -3.64
CA LEU A 37 -3.86 7.70 -2.39
C LEU A 37 -3.05 6.92 -1.33
N LEU A 38 -2.54 5.74 -1.69
CA LEU A 38 -1.73 4.91 -0.80
C LEU A 38 -0.46 5.63 -0.34
N SER A 39 0.23 6.35 -1.22
CA SER A 39 1.40 7.14 -0.81
C SER A 39 1.02 8.18 0.25
N SER A 40 -0.07 8.93 0.03
CA SER A 40 -0.52 9.96 0.96
C SER A 40 -0.99 9.39 2.30
N LEU A 41 -1.61 8.20 2.31
CA LEU A 41 -2.06 7.52 3.51
C LEU A 41 -0.87 7.00 4.33
N LEU A 42 0.11 6.38 3.66
CA LEU A 42 1.33 5.89 4.29
C LEU A 42 2.16 7.03 4.88
N GLU A 43 2.31 8.15 4.15
CA GLU A 43 3.00 9.34 4.64
C GLU A 43 2.33 9.90 5.90
N LYS A 44 0.99 10.03 5.90
CA LYS A 44 0.22 10.47 7.08
C LYS A 44 0.35 9.50 8.26
N SER A 45 0.33 8.20 7.99
CA SER A 45 0.49 7.17 9.03
C SER A 45 1.87 7.23 9.68
N VAL A 46 2.93 7.33 8.87
CA VAL A 46 4.30 7.49 9.36
C VAL A 46 4.43 8.76 10.21
N GLN A 47 3.92 9.90 9.73
CA GLN A 47 3.99 11.16 10.46
C GLN A 47 3.28 11.08 11.81
N LYS A 48 2.07 10.50 11.84
CA LYS A 48 1.29 10.33 13.06
C LYS A 48 2.01 9.42 14.06
N ASN A 49 2.58 8.31 13.59
CA ASN A 49 3.27 7.36 14.44
C ASN A 49 4.56 7.95 15.01
N GLU A 50 5.34 8.68 14.21
CA GLU A 50 6.56 9.34 14.67
C GLU A 50 6.29 10.39 15.74
N MET A 51 5.18 11.14 15.65
CA MET A 51 4.73 12.05 16.71
C MET A 51 4.38 11.33 18.03
N GLN A 52 4.01 10.05 17.98
CA GLN A 52 3.64 9.26 19.17
C GLN A 52 4.84 8.52 19.77
N ILE A 53 5.87 8.23 18.97
CA ILE A 53 7.04 7.43 19.35
C ILE A 53 7.98 8.15 20.33
N GLU A 54 7.99 9.48 20.41
CA GLU A 54 8.83 10.22 21.38
C GLU A 54 8.58 9.83 22.85
N THR A 55 7.50 9.11 23.17
CA THR A 55 7.11 8.76 24.54
C THR A 55 7.40 7.31 24.97
N VAL A 56 7.80 6.41 24.08
CA VAL A 56 8.00 4.98 24.42
C VAL A 56 9.33 4.50 23.87
N ILE A 57 10.29 4.25 24.77
CA ILE A 57 11.55 3.57 24.45
C ILE A 57 11.19 2.20 23.85
N ALA A 58 11.19 2.13 22.53
CA ALA A 58 10.73 0.97 21.78
C ALA A 58 11.55 -0.26 22.17
N LYS A 59 10.84 -1.28 22.70
CA LYS A 59 11.40 -2.61 22.95
C LYS A 59 12.19 -3.05 21.73
N VAL A 60 13.46 -3.37 21.94
CA VAL A 60 14.39 -3.91 20.94
C VAL A 60 13.97 -5.35 20.62
N ASN A 61 12.81 -5.53 20.00
CA ASN A 61 12.58 -6.69 19.17
C ASN A 61 13.25 -6.37 17.84
N ILE A 62 14.13 -7.27 17.39
CA ILE A 62 14.92 -7.16 16.18
C ILE A 62 13.97 -6.93 15.00
N ALA A 63 13.69 -5.67 14.70
CA ALA A 63 12.81 -5.32 13.61
C ALA A 63 13.67 -5.40 12.36
N ILE A 64 13.71 -6.58 11.74
CA ILE A 64 14.44 -6.89 10.49
C ILE A 64 14.16 -5.85 9.39
N PHE A 65 13.02 -5.16 9.50
CA PHE A 65 12.59 -4.10 8.60
C PHE A 65 13.02 -2.68 8.98
N HIS A 66 13.63 -2.45 10.15
CA HIS A 66 14.17 -1.13 10.53
C HIS A 66 15.51 -0.87 9.86
N GLY A 67 15.57 0.15 9.00
CA GLY A 67 16.80 0.64 8.42
C GLY A 67 17.68 1.40 9.42
N LEU A 68 19.00 1.31 9.24
CA LEU A 68 19.96 2.13 9.98
C LEU A 68 19.82 3.63 9.68
N ARG A 69 19.38 3.96 8.47
CA ARG A 69 19.16 5.34 8.00
C ARG A 69 17.83 5.41 7.26
N VAL A 70 17.21 6.59 7.31
CA VAL A 70 16.01 6.90 6.52
C VAL A 70 16.41 6.96 5.04
N PRO A 71 15.69 6.27 4.14
CA PRO A 71 15.92 6.39 2.71
C PRO A 71 15.70 7.82 2.20
N THR A 72 16.55 8.29 1.29
CA THR A 72 16.43 9.64 0.70
C THR A 72 15.30 9.76 -0.33
N ILE A 73 14.78 8.61 -0.80
CA ILE A 73 13.65 8.54 -1.73
C ILE A 73 12.33 8.64 -0.97
N SER A 74 11.39 9.44 -1.46
CA SER A 74 10.07 9.55 -0.83
C SER A 74 9.25 8.26 -0.97
N ILE A 75 8.26 8.08 -0.10
CA ILE A 75 7.34 6.92 -0.17
C ILE A 75 6.66 6.89 -1.53
N ARG A 76 6.20 8.05 -2.02
CA ARG A 76 5.61 8.18 -3.36
C ARG A 76 6.55 7.72 -4.48
N GLN A 77 7.76 8.29 -4.54
CA GLN A 77 8.74 7.93 -5.57
C GLN A 77 9.10 6.44 -5.50
N TYR A 78 9.13 5.87 -4.30
CA TYR A 78 9.41 4.46 -4.11
C TYR A 78 8.26 3.58 -4.61
N ILE A 79 6.99 3.91 -4.31
CA ILE A 79 5.81 3.23 -4.86
C ILE A 79 5.83 3.27 -6.40
N ASP A 80 6.09 4.43 -7.00
CA ASP A 80 6.15 4.58 -8.45
C ASP A 80 7.24 3.69 -9.08
N ARG A 81 8.39 3.55 -8.41
CA ARG A 81 9.46 2.62 -8.85
C ARG A 81 9.01 1.16 -8.74
N ILE A 82 8.39 0.77 -7.63
CA ILE A 82 7.88 -0.60 -7.49
C ILE A 82 6.87 -0.88 -8.60
N PHE A 83 5.91 0.02 -8.84
CA PHE A 83 4.92 -0.16 -9.90
C PHE A 83 5.55 -0.29 -11.29
N LYS A 84 6.57 0.52 -11.58
CA LYS A 84 7.29 0.47 -12.86
C LYS A 84 8.06 -0.83 -13.06
N TYR A 85 8.67 -1.39 -12.01
CA TYR A 85 9.64 -2.49 -12.16
C TYR A 85 9.13 -3.86 -11.70
N ALA A 86 8.19 -3.94 -10.75
CA ALA A 86 7.69 -5.19 -10.20
C ALA A 86 6.74 -5.93 -11.13
N ARG A 87 6.16 -5.24 -12.13
CA ARG A 87 5.20 -5.81 -13.10
C ARG A 87 3.99 -6.49 -12.45
N CYS A 88 3.57 -6.03 -11.29
CA CYS A 88 2.37 -6.51 -10.61
C CYS A 88 1.15 -5.63 -10.90
N SER A 89 -0.04 -6.19 -10.68
CA SER A 89 -1.31 -5.49 -10.83
C SER A 89 -1.43 -4.34 -9.81
N PRO A 90 -2.13 -3.24 -10.14
CA PRO A 90 -2.42 -2.16 -9.20
C PRO A 90 -3.11 -2.65 -7.91
N SER A 91 -3.91 -3.71 -7.99
CA SER A 91 -4.55 -4.39 -6.86
C SER A 91 -3.55 -4.90 -5.82
N CYS A 92 -2.35 -5.30 -6.22
CA CYS A 92 -1.32 -5.76 -5.29
C CYS A 92 -0.91 -4.67 -4.29
N PHE A 93 -0.95 -3.40 -4.68
CA PHE A 93 -0.62 -2.29 -3.78
C PHE A 93 -1.70 -2.06 -2.72
N LEU A 94 -2.97 -2.26 -3.09
CA LEU A 94 -4.08 -2.17 -2.15
C LEU A 94 -3.98 -3.29 -1.09
N VAL A 95 -3.72 -4.52 -1.52
CA VAL A 95 -3.56 -5.65 -0.59
C VAL A 95 -2.28 -5.51 0.24
N ALA A 96 -1.19 -5.00 -0.34
CA ALA A 96 0.02 -4.68 0.42
C ALA A 96 -0.25 -3.68 1.55
N TYR A 97 -1.08 -2.66 1.31
CA TYR A 97 -1.48 -1.72 2.36
C TYR A 97 -2.26 -2.41 3.49
N ILE A 98 -3.16 -3.34 3.16
CA ILE A 98 -3.88 -4.15 4.15
C ILE A 98 -2.92 -5.01 4.96
N TYR A 99 -1.89 -5.60 4.33
CA TYR A 99 -0.87 -6.36 5.04
C TYR A 99 -0.06 -5.50 6.00
N LEU A 100 0.29 -4.27 5.61
CA LEU A 100 0.98 -3.31 6.49
C LEU A 100 0.14 -2.97 7.73
N ASP A 101 -1.15 -2.67 7.55
CA ASP A 101 -2.06 -2.35 8.65
C ASP A 101 -2.21 -3.53 9.63
N ARG A 102 -2.44 -4.74 9.09
CA ARG A 102 -2.52 -5.97 9.91
C ARG A 102 -1.22 -6.27 10.64
N PHE A 103 -0.08 -6.09 9.97
CA PHE A 103 1.24 -6.30 10.57
C PHE A 103 1.46 -5.37 11.77
N GLY A 104 1.11 -4.09 11.65
CA GLY A 104 1.20 -3.13 12.75
C GLY A 104 0.32 -3.51 13.94
N GLN A 105 -0.91 -3.94 13.68
CA GLN A 105 -1.85 -4.37 14.72
C GLN A 105 -1.39 -5.64 15.47
N GLN A 106 -0.76 -6.60 14.76
CA GLN A 106 -0.37 -7.89 15.34
C GLN A 106 0.99 -7.88 16.04
N THR A 107 1.92 -7.04 15.57
CA THR A 107 3.31 -7.06 16.05
C THR A 107 3.67 -5.90 16.97
N ASP A 108 2.74 -4.98 17.21
CA ASP A 108 2.96 -3.72 17.95
C ASP A 108 4.11 -2.88 17.34
N VAL A 109 4.47 -3.16 16.08
CA VAL A 109 5.49 -2.41 15.34
C VAL A 109 4.83 -1.21 14.69
N GLN A 110 5.26 -0.02 15.10
CA GLN A 110 4.82 1.23 14.51
C GLN A 110 5.49 1.48 13.15
N LEU A 111 4.71 1.90 12.16
CA LEU A 111 5.21 2.29 10.84
C LEU A 111 5.97 3.62 10.97
N THR A 112 7.22 3.67 10.53
CA THR A 112 8.10 4.85 10.60
C THR A 112 8.85 5.06 9.29
N SER A 113 9.47 6.23 9.12
CA SER A 113 10.32 6.56 7.97
C SER A 113 11.50 5.59 7.78
N ARG A 114 11.88 4.86 8.84
CA ARG A 114 12.99 3.89 8.83
C ARG A 114 12.58 2.49 8.39
N ASN A 115 11.30 2.14 8.48
CA ASN A 115 10.82 0.79 8.17
C ASN A 115 9.84 0.72 7.00
N VAL A 116 9.14 1.83 6.70
CA VAL A 116 8.05 1.86 5.72
C VAL A 116 8.49 1.36 4.34
N HIS A 117 9.65 1.76 3.83
CA HIS A 117 10.12 1.31 2.51
C HIS A 117 10.38 -0.20 2.46
N ARG A 118 10.98 -0.77 3.51
CA ARG A 118 11.29 -2.21 3.57
C ARG A 118 10.03 -3.04 3.75
N LEU A 119 9.12 -2.60 4.62
CA LEU A 119 7.84 -3.25 4.83
C LEU A 119 6.96 -3.18 3.57
N LEU A 120 6.97 -2.04 2.87
CA LEU A 120 6.16 -1.83 1.66
C LEU A 120 6.56 -2.79 0.54
N ILE A 121 7.85 -2.88 0.17
CA ILE A 121 8.27 -3.81 -0.89
C ILE A 121 7.98 -5.26 -0.51
N THR A 122 8.20 -5.62 0.75
CA THR A 122 7.92 -6.97 1.25
C THR A 122 6.43 -7.29 1.10
N SER A 123 5.57 -6.37 1.52
CA SER A 123 4.12 -6.54 1.45
C SER A 123 3.63 -6.61 -0.01
N VAL A 124 4.19 -5.79 -0.91
CA VAL A 124 3.87 -5.84 -2.35
C VAL A 124 4.32 -7.16 -2.96
N MET A 125 5.52 -7.65 -2.64
CA MET A 125 6.00 -8.93 -3.15
C MET A 125 5.13 -10.11 -2.68
N VAL A 126 4.71 -10.09 -1.41
CA VAL A 126 3.79 -11.09 -0.88
C VAL A 126 2.44 -11.01 -1.59
N ALA A 127 1.86 -9.80 -1.72
CA ALA A 127 0.60 -9.60 -2.41
C ALA A 127 0.65 -10.06 -3.88
N ALA A 128 1.70 -9.68 -4.61
CA ALA A 128 1.89 -10.11 -6.00
C ALA A 128 1.95 -11.63 -6.13
N LYS A 129 2.65 -12.31 -5.23
CA LYS A 129 2.73 -13.79 -5.23
C LYS A 129 1.37 -14.47 -5.05
N PHE A 130 0.42 -13.85 -4.35
CA PHE A 130 -0.88 -14.46 -4.05
C PHE A 130 -2.00 -14.00 -4.99
N ILE A 131 -1.90 -12.81 -5.57
CA ILE A 131 -2.98 -12.19 -6.34
C ILE A 131 -2.73 -12.27 -7.84
N ASP A 132 -1.47 -12.15 -8.27
CA ASP A 132 -1.13 -12.22 -9.68
C ASP A 132 -0.69 -13.65 -10.03
N ASP A 133 -1.39 -14.28 -10.99
CA ASP A 133 -1.15 -15.64 -11.49
C ASP A 133 0.11 -15.77 -12.39
N THR A 134 1.19 -15.04 -12.09
CA THR A 134 2.47 -15.15 -12.82
C THR A 134 3.20 -16.46 -12.59
#